data_AF-A0A3D3E9F8-F1
#
_entry.id   AF-A0A3D3E9F8-F1
#
_cell.length_a   1.000
_cell.length_b   1.000
_cell.length_c   1.000
_cell.angle_alpha   90.00
_cell.angle_beta   90.00
_cell.angle_gamma   90.00
#
_symmetry.space_group_name_H-M   'P 1'
#
loop_
_entity.id
_entity.type
_entity.pdbx_description
1 polymer ?
#
loop_
_entity_poly.entity_id
_entity_poly.type
_entity_poly.pdbx_seq_one_letter_code
_entity_poly.pdbx_strand_id
1 'polypeptide(L)'
;IQRALEVFEVSGKTLTQFWDEQDEQPLPYDVISFAVMPKERKTLHKRIAQRYEIMMKQGFVEEVKALFARDDLHEELPSIRCVGYRQVWQYLKGEIDYDEMVERGIIATRQLAKRQITWLRSWPDLHWLDTEDPNLLQSALKILR
;
A
#
# COMPACT_ATOMS: atom_id res chain seq x y z
N ILE A 1 5.38 11.40 16.54
CA ILE A 1 5.98 11.88 17.80
C ILE A 1 7.27 11.10 18.10
N GLN A 2 7.23 9.77 18.25
CA GLN A 2 8.41 8.95 18.57
C GLN A 2 9.63 9.19 17.65
N ARG A 3 9.46 9.21 16.33
CA ARG A 3 10.57 9.47 15.38
C ARG A 3 11.24 10.83 15.54
N ALA A 4 10.48 11.88 15.86
CA ALA A 4 11.04 13.23 16.01
C ALA A 4 11.90 13.35 17.28
N LEU A 5 11.46 12.71 18.37
CA LEU A 5 12.24 12.62 19.61
C LEU A 5 13.48 11.74 19.43
N GLU A 6 13.34 10.60 18.76
CA GLU A 6 14.48 9.71 18.45
C GLU A 6 15.59 10.45 17.71
N VAL A 7 15.26 11.25 16.69
CA VAL A 7 16.27 12.06 15.96
C VAL A 7 16.97 13.03 16.89
N PHE A 8 16.22 13.71 17.77
CA PHE A 8 16.80 14.66 18.73
C PHE A 8 17.70 13.99 19.75
N GLU A 9 17.27 12.89 20.37
CA GLU A 9 18.04 12.15 21.36
C GLU A 9 19.35 11.57 20.78
N VAL A 10 19.33 11.10 19.52
CA VAL A 10 20.51 10.51 18.88
C VAL A 10 21.47 11.56 18.33
N SER A 11 20.97 12.64 17.73
CA SER A 11 21.79 13.61 16.99
C SER A 11 22.03 14.94 17.72
N GLY A 12 21.24 15.25 18.75
CA GLY A 12 21.16 16.58 19.38
C GLY A 12 20.46 17.64 18.52
N LYS A 13 20.04 17.32 17.29
CA LYS A 13 19.34 18.22 16.37
C LYS A 13 17.86 17.91 16.31
N THR A 14 17.04 18.95 16.22
CA THR A 14 15.60 18.77 15.99
C THR A 14 15.33 18.24 14.59
N LEU A 15 14.19 17.58 14.39
CA LEU A 15 13.80 17.08 13.07
C LEU A 15 13.69 18.20 12.02
N THR A 16 13.25 19.38 12.41
CA THR A 16 13.18 20.56 11.53
C THR A 16 14.57 21.00 11.07
N GLN A 17 15.52 21.13 12.00
CA GLN A 17 16.91 21.47 11.65
C GLN A 17 17.52 20.43 10.71
N PHE A 18 17.23 19.15 10.94
CA PHE A 18 17.73 18.07 10.09
C PHE A 18 17.17 18.13 8.67
N TRP A 19 15.92 18.54 8.49
CA TRP A 19 15.32 18.75 7.16
C TRP A 19 15.84 20.01 6.47
N ASP A 20 16.08 21.09 7.20
CA ASP A 20 16.63 22.33 6.64
C ASP A 20 18.08 22.16 6.15
N GLU A 21 18.85 21.27 6.79
CA GLU A 21 20.23 20.93 6.41
C GLU A 21 20.31 19.87 5.30
N GLN A 22 19.19 19.23 4.94
CA GLN A 22 19.20 18.16 3.95
C GLN A 22 19.31 18.73 2.54
N ASP A 23 20.40 18.44 1.85
CA ASP A 23 20.54 18.76 0.44
C ASP A 23 19.48 18.02 -0.39
N GLU A 24 18.85 18.73 -1.33
CA GLU A 24 18.03 18.09 -2.35
C GLU A 24 18.91 17.17 -3.19
N GLN A 25 18.57 15.88 -3.20
CA GLN A 25 19.21 14.89 -4.06
C GLN A 25 18.23 14.47 -5.16
N PRO A 26 18.15 15.22 -6.27
CA PRO A 26 17.28 14.86 -7.37
C PRO A 26 17.78 13.56 -8.01
N LEU A 27 16.83 12.77 -8.52
CA LEU A 27 17.16 11.61 -9.35
C LEU A 27 17.86 12.11 -10.63
N PRO A 28 19.00 11.53 -11.06
CA PRO A 28 19.73 11.97 -12.25
C PRO A 28 19.09 11.42 -13.54
N TYR A 29 17.78 11.56 -13.66
CA TYR A 29 16.98 11.05 -14.77
C TYR A 29 15.84 12.01 -15.09
N ASP A 30 15.47 12.09 -16.37
CA ASP A 30 14.22 12.71 -16.79
C ASP A 30 13.07 11.74 -16.49
N VAL A 31 12.43 11.95 -15.34
CA VAL A 31 11.36 11.07 -14.85
C VAL A 31 10.02 11.48 -15.46
N ILE A 32 9.39 10.55 -16.16
CA ILE A 32 8.00 10.68 -16.60
C ILE A 32 7.13 9.81 -15.70
N SER A 33 6.22 10.45 -14.95
CA SER A 33 5.39 9.78 -13.95
C SER A 33 4.05 9.34 -14.55
N PHE A 34 3.72 8.06 -14.39
CA PHE A 34 2.42 7.52 -14.80
C PHE A 34 1.65 6.96 -13.60
N ALA A 35 0.34 7.12 -13.60
CA ALA A 35 -0.57 6.41 -12.71
C ALA A 35 -1.61 5.64 -13.52
N VAL A 36 -1.74 4.34 -13.23
CA VAL A 36 -2.73 3.48 -13.89
C VAL A 36 -3.85 3.17 -12.90
N MET A 37 -5.08 3.59 -13.21
CA MET A 37 -6.25 3.24 -12.39
C MET A 37 -7.54 3.17 -13.22
N PRO A 38 -8.55 2.41 -12.79
CA PRO A 38 -9.88 2.48 -13.39
C PRO A 38 -10.45 3.89 -13.22
N LYS A 39 -11.15 4.41 -14.25
CA LYS A 39 -11.83 5.73 -14.15
C LYS A 39 -12.80 5.80 -12.98
N GLU A 40 -13.53 4.72 -12.73
CA GLU A 40 -14.54 4.67 -11.68
C GLU A 40 -14.04 4.02 -10.39
N ARG A 41 -14.23 4.72 -9.26
CA ARG A 41 -13.94 4.18 -7.92
C ARG A 41 -14.73 2.90 -7.60
N LYS A 42 -15.97 2.80 -8.10
CA LYS A 42 -16.82 1.62 -7.91
C LYS A 42 -16.20 0.38 -8.54
N THR A 43 -15.65 0.52 -9.76
CA THR A 43 -14.93 -0.55 -10.46
C THR A 43 -13.71 -1.01 -9.65
N LEU A 44 -12.93 -0.07 -9.12
CA LEU A 44 -11.79 -0.41 -8.25
C LEU A 44 -12.23 -1.19 -6.99
N HIS A 45 -13.28 -0.75 -6.30
CA HIS A 45 -13.79 -1.44 -5.11
C HIS A 45 -14.29 -2.86 -5.40
N LYS A 46 -14.94 -3.06 -6.55
CA LYS A 46 -15.39 -4.38 -7.01
C LYS A 46 -14.20 -5.31 -7.29
N ARG A 47 -13.19 -4.81 -8.03
CA ARG A 47 -11.97 -5.57 -8.32
C ARG A 47 -11.17 -5.91 -7.06
N ILE A 48 -11.12 -5.00 -6.08
CA ILE A 48 -10.48 -5.26 -4.78
C ILE A 48 -11.15 -6.44 -4.05
N ALA A 49 -12.49 -6.43 -3.95
CA ALA A 49 -13.23 -7.51 -3.29
C ALA A 49 -13.04 -8.84 -4.03
N GLN A 50 -13.20 -8.84 -5.35
CA GLN A 50 -13.00 -10.03 -6.18
C GLN A 50 -11.57 -10.59 -6.05
N ARG A 51 -10.54 -9.73 -6.07
CA ARG A 51 -9.15 -10.14 -5.89
C ARG A 51 -8.93 -10.76 -4.50
N TYR A 52 -9.52 -10.18 -3.47
CA TYR A 52 -9.40 -10.71 -2.11
C TYR A 52 -10.02 -12.11 -1.99
N GLU A 53 -11.22 -12.31 -2.54
CA GLU A 53 -11.86 -13.63 -2.60
C GLU A 53 -11.02 -14.66 -3.37
N ILE A 54 -10.39 -14.24 -4.48
CA ILE A 54 -9.47 -15.10 -5.25
C ILE A 54 -8.28 -15.50 -4.37
N MET A 55 -7.65 -14.56 -3.65
CA MET A 55 -6.54 -14.87 -2.73
C MET A 55 -6.97 -15.90 -1.67
N MET A 56 -8.15 -15.73 -1.07
CA MET A 56 -8.68 -16.68 -0.08
C MET A 56 -8.81 -18.09 -0.67
N LYS A 57 -9.34 -18.20 -1.89
CA LYS A 57 -9.46 -19.49 -2.62
C LYS A 57 -8.12 -20.08 -3.03
N GLN A 58 -7.09 -19.26 -3.20
CA GLN A 58 -5.73 -19.66 -3.58
C GLN A 58 -4.84 -20.03 -2.38
N GLY A 59 -5.41 -20.14 -1.18
CA GLY A 59 -4.68 -20.60 0.00
C GLY A 59 -3.99 -19.49 0.79
N PHE A 60 -4.45 -18.23 0.67
CA PHE A 60 -3.89 -17.11 1.43
C PHE A 60 -3.90 -17.35 2.95
N VAL A 61 -4.93 -17.98 3.50
CA VAL A 61 -4.97 -18.32 4.93
C VAL A 61 -3.88 -19.32 5.31
N GLU A 62 -3.61 -20.30 4.45
CA GLU A 62 -2.58 -21.31 4.71
C GLU A 62 -1.17 -20.71 4.62
N GLU A 63 -0.94 -19.76 3.71
CA GLU A 63 0.30 -18.99 3.67
C GLU A 63 0.54 -18.25 5.00
N VAL A 64 -0.46 -17.53 5.50
CA VAL A 64 -0.31 -16.77 6.76
C VAL A 64 -0.22 -17.69 7.96
N LYS A 65 -0.90 -18.84 7.97
CA LYS A 65 -0.74 -19.87 9.01
C LYS A 65 0.69 -20.38 9.10
N ALA A 66 1.34 -20.61 7.96
CA ALA A 66 2.75 -21.03 7.94
C ALA A 66 3.67 -19.95 8.54
N LEU A 67 3.38 -18.66 8.30
CA LEU A 67 4.10 -17.56 8.92
C LEU A 67 3.80 -17.43 10.42
N PHE A 68 2.54 -17.62 10.81
CA PHE A 68 2.09 -17.55 12.20
C PHE A 68 2.72 -18.64 13.08
N ALA A 69 3.01 -19.80 12.51
CA ALA A 69 3.69 -20.91 13.20
C ALA A 69 5.18 -20.64 13.47
N ARG A 70 5.75 -19.54 12.96
CA ARG A 70 7.14 -19.17 13.24
C ARG A 70 7.23 -18.32 14.49
N ASP A 71 8.16 -18.67 15.37
CA ASP A 71 8.36 -17.96 16.65
C ASP A 71 9.04 -16.59 16.51
N ASP A 72 9.58 -16.25 15.33
CA ASP A 72 10.31 -15.00 15.10
C ASP A 72 9.42 -13.87 14.53
N LEU A 73 8.14 -14.12 14.31
CA LEU A 73 7.21 -13.15 13.73
C LEU A 73 6.15 -12.71 14.75
N HIS A 74 5.89 -11.40 14.80
CA HIS A 74 4.85 -10.82 15.65
C HIS A 74 4.15 -9.65 14.96
N GLU A 75 2.99 -9.26 15.49
CA GLU A 75 2.06 -8.30 14.86
C GLU A 75 2.59 -6.86 14.76
N GLU A 76 3.69 -6.56 15.44
CA GLU A 76 4.31 -5.23 15.37
C GLU A 76 5.24 -5.08 14.17
N LEU A 77 5.63 -6.19 13.55
CA LEU A 77 6.49 -6.17 12.37
C LEU A 77 5.78 -5.55 11.16
N PRO A 78 6.49 -4.73 10.35
CA PRO A 78 5.92 -4.16 9.14
C PRO A 78 5.33 -5.19 8.19
N SER A 79 5.95 -6.37 8.09
CA SER A 79 5.47 -7.49 7.25
C SER A 79 4.10 -7.99 7.67
N ILE A 80 3.85 -8.15 8.98
CA ILE A 80 2.57 -8.64 9.51
C ILE A 80 1.50 -7.55 9.49
N ARG A 81 1.90 -6.27 9.58
CA ARG A 81 0.98 -5.12 9.45
C ARG A 81 0.48 -4.89 8.02
N CYS A 82 0.98 -5.65 7.03
CA CYS A 82 0.45 -5.62 5.67
C CYS A 82 -1.06 -5.91 5.63
N VAL A 83 -1.74 -5.25 4.69
CA VAL A 83 -3.17 -5.44 4.45
C VAL A 83 -3.43 -6.90 4.06
N GLY A 84 -4.45 -7.52 4.65
CA GLY A 84 -4.73 -8.96 4.52
C GLY A 84 -4.04 -9.75 5.63
N TYR A 85 -2.70 -9.68 5.69
CA TYR A 85 -1.90 -10.43 6.68
C TYR A 85 -2.33 -10.11 8.11
N ARG A 86 -2.49 -8.82 8.45
CA ARG A 86 -2.94 -8.41 9.79
C ARG A 86 -4.30 -9.03 10.14
N GLN A 87 -5.24 -9.03 9.20
CA GLN A 87 -6.59 -9.56 9.46
C GLN A 87 -6.55 -11.08 9.66
N VAL A 88 -5.82 -11.80 8.81
CA VAL A 88 -5.66 -13.25 8.96
C VAL A 88 -4.94 -13.57 10.28
N TRP A 89 -3.93 -12.78 10.68
CA TRP A 89 -3.25 -12.95 11.96
C TRP A 89 -4.20 -12.82 13.16
N GLN A 90 -5.11 -11.85 13.14
CA GLN A 90 -6.14 -11.68 14.17
C GLN A 90 -7.13 -12.85 14.22
N TYR A 91 -7.52 -13.37 13.06
CA TYR A 91 -8.33 -14.58 12.96
C TYR A 91 -7.61 -15.80 13.57
N LEU A 92 -6.31 -15.99 13.27
CA LEU A 92 -5.52 -17.09 13.81
C LEU A 92 -5.30 -17.00 15.33
N LYS A 93 -5.30 -15.77 15.88
CA LYS A 93 -5.33 -15.54 17.34
C LYS A 93 -6.70 -15.77 17.97
N GLY A 94 -7.76 -15.97 17.18
CA GLY A 94 -9.13 -16.10 17.68
C GLY A 94 -9.79 -14.78 18.10
N GLU A 95 -9.24 -13.63 17.67
CA GLU A 95 -9.79 -12.30 18.01
C GLU A 95 -11.03 -11.93 17.19
N ILE A 96 -11.13 -12.46 15.97
CA ILE A 96 -12.24 -12.25 15.03
C ILE A 96 -12.58 -13.55 14.31
N ASP A 97 -13.82 -13.69 13.84
CA ASP A 97 -14.22 -14.82 13.03
C ASP A 97 -13.80 -14.68 11.56
N TYR A 98 -14.09 -15.71 10.77
CA TYR A 98 -13.68 -15.78 9.36
C TYR A 98 -14.37 -14.72 8.49
N ASP A 99 -15.66 -14.48 8.69
CA ASP A 99 -16.42 -13.55 7.87
C ASP A 99 -15.98 -12.11 8.16
N GLU A 100 -15.80 -11.77 9.44
CA GLU A 100 -15.26 -10.49 9.89
C GLU A 100 -13.83 -10.27 9.37
N MET A 101 -12.98 -11.30 9.37
CA MET A 101 -11.63 -11.23 8.80
C MET A 101 -11.67 -10.87 7.31
N VAL A 102 -12.54 -11.52 6.52
CA VAL A 102 -12.69 -11.24 5.09
C VAL A 102 -13.19 -9.82 4.86
N GLU A 103 -14.24 -9.40 5.58
CA GLU A 103 -14.80 -8.07 5.47
C GLU A 103 -13.75 -6.99 5.79
N ARG A 104 -13.06 -7.14 6.94
CA ARG A 104 -12.00 -6.21 7.35
C ARG A 104 -10.85 -6.17 6.37
N GLY A 105 -10.47 -7.30 5.78
CA GLY A 105 -9.39 -7.37 4.78
C GLY A 105 -9.72 -6.57 3.52
N ILE A 106 -10.96 -6.70 3.04
CA ILE A 106 -11.46 -5.93 1.90
C ILE A 106 -11.52 -4.43 2.24
N ILE A 107 -12.05 -4.06 3.41
CA ILE A 107 -12.11 -2.67 3.87
C ILE A 107 -10.71 -2.06 3.97
N ALA A 108 -9.77 -2.77 4.60
CA ALA A 108 -8.38 -2.33 4.75
C ALA A 108 -7.72 -2.12 3.37
N THR A 109 -8.00 -2.99 2.39
CA THR A 109 -7.50 -2.85 1.01
C THR A 109 -8.10 -1.63 0.31
N ARG A 110 -9.40 -1.36 0.49
CA ARG A 110 -10.03 -0.14 -0.05
C ARG A 110 -9.45 1.13 0.58
N GLN A 111 -9.18 1.12 1.89
CA GLN A 111 -8.56 2.25 2.58
C GLN A 111 -7.12 2.49 2.11
N LEU A 112 -6.34 1.42 1.86
CA LEU A 112 -5.03 1.53 1.24
C LEU A 112 -5.11 2.17 -0.14
N ALA A 113 -6.00 1.66 -1.01
CA ALA A 113 -6.20 2.22 -2.35
C ALA A 113 -6.65 3.69 -2.31
N LYS A 114 -7.53 4.06 -1.36
CA LYS A 114 -7.92 5.46 -1.14
C LYS A 114 -6.70 6.32 -0.81
N ARG A 115 -5.83 5.89 0.10
CA ARG A 115 -4.61 6.63 0.48
C ARG A 115 -3.65 6.78 -0.71
N GLN A 116 -3.45 5.71 -1.49
CA GLN A 116 -2.64 5.75 -2.71
C GLN A 116 -3.19 6.78 -3.71
N ILE A 117 -4.50 6.77 -3.97
CA ILE A 117 -5.15 7.75 -4.85
C ILE A 117 -5.01 9.18 -4.30
N THR A 118 -5.18 9.37 -2.99
CA THR A 118 -4.99 10.70 -2.37
C THR A 118 -3.59 11.23 -2.61
N TRP A 119 -2.57 10.37 -2.48
CA TRP A 119 -1.18 10.75 -2.72
C TRP A 119 -0.90 11.05 -4.20
N LEU A 120 -1.41 10.22 -5.11
CA LEU A 120 -1.28 10.42 -6.56
C LEU A 120 -1.95 11.72 -7.04
N ARG A 121 -3.04 12.17 -6.40
CA ARG A 121 -3.72 13.42 -6.76
C ARG A 121 -2.86 14.67 -6.54
N SER A 122 -1.94 14.63 -5.58
CA SER A 122 -0.99 15.71 -5.31
C SER A 122 0.36 15.49 -6.00
N TRP A 123 0.51 14.43 -6.80
CA TRP A 123 1.77 14.12 -7.47
C TRP A 123 1.97 15.06 -8.67
N PRO A 124 3.08 15.81 -8.72
CA PRO A 124 3.35 16.74 -9.81
C PRO A 124 3.58 15.99 -11.12
N ASP A 125 3.15 16.59 -12.24
CA ASP A 125 3.38 16.09 -13.59
C ASP A 125 2.98 14.60 -13.79
N LEU A 126 1.89 14.19 -13.13
CA LEU A 126 1.39 12.82 -13.20
C LEU A 126 0.48 12.61 -14.41
N HIS A 127 0.84 11.65 -15.26
CA HIS A 127 0.02 11.22 -16.38
C HIS A 127 -0.91 10.07 -15.98
N TRP A 128 -2.22 10.33 -15.97
CA TRP A 128 -3.24 9.34 -15.64
C TRP A 128 -3.59 8.47 -16.85
N LEU A 129 -3.58 7.17 -16.63
CA LEU A 129 -3.90 6.15 -17.62
C LEU A 129 -5.03 5.25 -17.09
N ASP A 130 -5.98 4.92 -17.96
CA ASP A 130 -7.14 4.11 -17.61
C ASP A 130 -6.80 2.62 -17.70
N THR A 131 -7.00 1.88 -16.61
CA THR A 131 -6.78 0.42 -16.60
C THR A 131 -7.65 -0.33 -17.62
N GLU A 132 -8.75 0.27 -18.07
CA GLU A 132 -9.68 -0.33 -19.03
C GLU A 132 -9.43 0.12 -20.49
N ASP A 133 -8.42 0.96 -20.73
CA ASP A 133 -8.03 1.34 -22.10
C ASP A 133 -7.38 0.15 -22.85
N PRO A 134 -8.01 -0.37 -23.92
CA PRO A 134 -7.40 -1.45 -24.71
C PRO A 134 -6.11 -1.02 -25.43
N ASN A 135 -5.89 0.29 -25.59
CA ASN A 135 -4.69 0.87 -26.20
C ASN A 135 -3.77 1.54 -25.16
N LEU A 136 -3.80 1.08 -23.91
CA LEU A 136 -3.04 1.64 -22.79
C LEU A 136 -1.56 1.88 -23.13
N LEU A 137 -0.93 0.92 -23.79
CA LEU A 137 0.47 1.00 -24.21
C LEU A 137 0.68 2.16 -25.20
N GLN A 138 -0.16 2.27 -26.23
CA GLN A 138 -0.05 3.33 -27.21
C GLN A 138 -0.33 4.71 -26.58
N SER A 139 -1.27 4.78 -25.65
CA SER A 139 -1.55 5.99 -24.87
C SER A 139 -0.33 6.43 -24.04
N ALA A 140 0.35 5.49 -23.37
CA ALA A 140 1.58 5.76 -22.64
C ALA A 140 2.73 6.21 -23.56
N LEU A 141 2.94 5.53 -24.70
CA LEU A 141 4.01 5.85 -25.64
C LEU A 141 3.87 7.25 -26.28
N LYS A 142 2.65 7.77 -26.42
CA LYS A 142 2.41 9.15 -26.90
C LYS A 142 2.88 10.22 -25.93
N ILE A 143 2.95 9.91 -24.64
CA ILE A 143 3.38 10.84 -23.59
C ILE A 143 4.91 10.90 -23.51
N LEU A 144 5.60 9.83 -23.92
CA LEU A 144 7.06 9.77 -23.98
C LEU A 144 7.66 10.52 -25.18
N ARG A 145 6.83 10.97 -26.13
CA ARG A 145 7.24 11.53 -27.43
C ARG A 145 7.04 13.02 -27.50
#